data_AF-A0A1I1LC23-F1
#
_entry.id   AF-A0A1I1LC23-F1
#
_cell.length_a   1.000
_cell.length_b   1.000
_cell.length_c   1.000
_cell.angle_alpha   90.00
_cell.angle_beta   90.00
_cell.angle_gamma   90.00
#
_symmetry.space_group_name_H-M   'P 1'
#
loop_
_entity.id
_entity.type
_entity.pdbx_description
1 polymer ?
#
loop_
_entity_poly.entity_id
_entity_poly.type
_entity_poly.pdbx_seq_one_letter_code
_entity_poly.pdbx_strand_id
1 'polypeptide(L)'
;MQAQRIILNDIQTIDNQFVCADERLFDSALYSRFKYGSGQAAAHYAAQMYEVLRDKLTQVSGQWLITASAYKYVPTASNAIADAIYALITNNLPAIKIEKIKIRRQRLFASDYGNLDEEQRKNLMRQTDLQIDEEQVKGRNLIVVDDICVTGSHERRIAEMLGKTQVAQVYFLYVGQCRPPVVPNVEHRLNHEWMKSVENLLYIIENEYFIINARVCKFLLSYPYLPDLQAFYAQLSLDWLLSFQANMCGDGYDQMPEYADNYQILSNVIQQKRCFTI
;
A
#
# COMPACT_ATOMS: atom_id res chain seq x y z
N MET A 1 -6.21 -13.18 -21.72
CA MET A 1 -5.65 -13.21 -20.36
C MET A 1 -6.67 -13.82 -19.42
N GLN A 2 -6.32 -14.86 -18.66
CA GLN A 2 -7.16 -15.39 -17.59
C GLN A 2 -6.79 -14.69 -16.28
N ALA A 3 -7.75 -14.01 -15.66
CA ALA A 3 -7.57 -13.33 -14.37
C ALA A 3 -8.39 -14.04 -13.29
N GLN A 4 -7.80 -14.23 -12.11
CA GLN A 4 -8.44 -14.82 -10.94
C GLN A 4 -8.29 -13.88 -9.74
N ARG A 5 -9.31 -13.85 -8.87
CA ARG A 5 -9.25 -13.14 -7.59
C ARG A 5 -9.07 -14.13 -6.45
N ILE A 6 -8.22 -13.76 -5.50
CA ILE A 6 -8.05 -14.42 -4.21
C ILE A 6 -8.32 -13.35 -3.16
N ILE A 7 -9.36 -13.57 -2.37
CA ILE A 7 -9.83 -12.61 -1.36
C ILE A 7 -9.82 -13.34 -0.02
N LEU A 8 -9.06 -12.83 0.94
CA LEU A 8 -8.98 -13.45 2.27
C LEU A 8 -10.23 -13.20 3.11
N ASN A 9 -10.82 -11.99 2.99
CA ASN A 9 -11.92 -11.55 3.84
C ASN A 9 -13.02 -10.89 3.00
N ASP A 10 -14.24 -11.43 3.08
CA ASP A 10 -15.45 -10.79 2.56
C ASP A 10 -16.06 -9.92 3.65
N ILE A 11 -15.80 -8.61 3.60
CA ILE A 11 -16.08 -7.68 4.70
C ILE A 11 -17.43 -7.00 4.48
N GLN A 12 -18.25 -7.00 5.53
CA GLN A 12 -19.51 -6.30 5.65
C GLN A 12 -19.56 -5.47 6.94
N THR A 13 -20.53 -4.55 7.05
CA THR A 13 -20.77 -3.77 8.27
C THR A 13 -22.09 -4.19 8.88
N ILE A 14 -22.06 -4.71 10.10
CA ILE A 14 -23.23 -5.08 10.91
C ILE A 14 -23.10 -4.39 12.26
N ASP A 15 -24.13 -3.67 12.70
CA ASP A 15 -24.15 -2.98 13.99
C ASP A 15 -22.87 -2.16 14.28
N ASN A 16 -22.41 -1.44 13.25
CA ASN A 16 -21.20 -0.63 13.25
C ASN A 16 -19.86 -1.39 13.39
N GLN A 17 -19.87 -2.72 13.37
CA GLN A 17 -18.69 -3.58 13.38
C GLN A 17 -18.36 -4.11 11.99
N PHE A 18 -17.07 -4.42 11.76
CA PHE A 18 -16.62 -5.10 10.54
C PHE A 18 -16.68 -6.62 10.75
N VAL A 19 -17.48 -7.30 9.93
CA VAL A 19 -17.72 -8.74 10.04
C VAL A 19 -17.37 -9.39 8.71
N CYS A 20 -16.80 -10.60 8.76
CA CYS A 20 -16.54 -11.41 7.58
C CYS A 20 -17.79 -12.23 7.18
N ALA A 21 -17.81 -12.80 5.97
CA ALA A 21 -18.93 -13.62 5.49
C ALA A 21 -19.19 -14.89 6.32
N ASP A 22 -18.19 -15.39 7.04
CA ASP A 22 -18.23 -16.50 8.00
C ASP A 22 -18.54 -16.01 9.44
N GLU A 23 -19.11 -14.82 9.58
CA GLU A 23 -19.59 -14.21 10.84
C GLU A 23 -18.52 -13.87 11.89
N ARG A 24 -17.24 -14.18 11.63
CA ARG A 24 -16.14 -13.70 12.50
C ARG A 24 -15.93 -12.19 12.35
N LEU A 25 -15.49 -11.55 13.43
CA LEU A 25 -15.06 -10.16 13.38
C LEU A 25 -13.83 -10.02 12.49
N PHE A 26 -13.85 -9.01 11.62
CA PHE A 26 -12.68 -8.60 10.87
C PHE A 26 -11.78 -7.75 11.78
N ASP A 27 -10.51 -8.09 11.86
CA ASP A 27 -9.54 -7.33 12.67
C ASP A 27 -9.15 -6.02 11.95
N SER A 28 -10.03 -5.03 12.08
CA SER A 28 -9.84 -3.69 11.54
C SER A 28 -8.69 -2.93 12.19
N ALA A 29 -8.30 -3.29 13.42
CA ALA A 29 -7.15 -2.70 14.08
C ALA A 29 -5.83 -3.18 13.45
N LEU A 30 -5.72 -4.50 13.19
CA LEU A 30 -4.60 -5.08 12.46
C LEU A 30 -4.52 -4.51 11.03
N TYR A 31 -5.66 -4.38 10.35
CA TYR A 31 -5.71 -3.76 9.02
C TYR A 31 -5.23 -2.31 9.06
N SER A 32 -5.73 -1.52 10.02
CA SER A 32 -5.31 -0.13 10.20
C SER A 32 -3.80 -0.04 10.44
N ARG A 33 -3.22 -0.84 11.34
CA ARG A 33 -1.75 -0.89 11.56
C ARG A 33 -0.99 -1.25 10.29
N PHE A 34 -1.45 -2.24 9.52
CA PHE A 34 -0.86 -2.60 8.23
C PHE A 34 -0.82 -1.39 7.28
N LYS A 35 -1.92 -0.64 7.15
CA LYS A 35 -2.00 0.55 6.28
C LYS A 35 -1.01 1.63 6.66
N TYR A 36 -0.56 1.64 7.92
CA TYR A 36 0.38 2.60 8.49
C TYR A 36 1.79 2.04 8.72
N GLY A 37 2.13 0.93 8.07
CA GLY A 37 3.51 0.45 7.99
C GLY A 37 3.89 -0.64 8.98
N SER A 38 2.92 -1.27 9.66
CA SER A 38 3.22 -2.50 10.42
C SER A 38 3.59 -3.63 9.48
N GLY A 39 4.86 -3.99 9.45
CA GLY A 39 5.38 -5.16 8.74
C GLY A 39 4.98 -6.47 9.40
N GLN A 40 4.69 -6.49 10.71
CA GLN A 40 4.12 -7.66 11.38
C GLN A 40 2.70 -7.95 10.85
N ALA A 41 1.86 -6.92 10.71
CA ALA A 41 0.54 -7.05 10.11
C ALA A 41 0.61 -7.44 8.62
N ALA A 42 1.57 -6.89 7.87
CA ALA A 42 1.82 -7.29 6.49
C ALA A 42 2.23 -8.78 6.39
N ALA A 43 3.14 -9.24 7.24
CA ALA A 43 3.56 -10.64 7.30
C ALA A 43 2.41 -11.59 7.67
N HIS A 44 1.54 -11.15 8.58
CA HIS A 44 0.34 -11.90 8.95
C HIS A 44 -0.59 -12.12 7.74
N TYR A 45 -0.90 -11.08 6.96
CA TYR A 45 -1.71 -11.23 5.75
C TYR A 45 -0.98 -12.03 4.67
N ALA A 46 0.34 -11.83 4.51
CA ALA A 46 1.14 -12.58 3.55
C ALA A 46 1.12 -14.10 3.83
N ALA A 47 1.21 -14.51 5.10
CA ALA A 47 1.11 -15.92 5.49
C ALA A 47 -0.24 -16.53 5.10
N GLN A 48 -1.34 -15.83 5.36
CA GLN A 48 -2.67 -16.28 4.95
C GLN A 48 -2.80 -16.39 3.42
N MET A 49 -2.32 -15.39 2.68
CA MET A 49 -2.35 -15.42 1.20
C MET A 49 -1.45 -16.52 0.64
N TYR A 50 -0.31 -16.77 1.26
CA TYR A 50 0.63 -17.81 0.85
C TYR A 50 0.01 -19.21 0.95
N GLU A 51 -0.73 -19.50 2.02
CA GLU A 51 -1.41 -20.79 2.17
C GLU A 51 -2.46 -21.04 1.08
N VAL A 52 -3.13 -19.99 0.59
CA VAL A 52 -4.07 -20.12 -0.54
C VAL A 52 -3.35 -20.20 -1.88
N LEU A 53 -2.18 -19.57 -2.00
CA LEU A 53 -1.39 -19.53 -3.23
C LEU A 53 -0.58 -20.80 -3.49
N ARG A 54 -0.07 -21.47 -2.45
CA ARG A 54 0.92 -22.56 -2.56
C ARG A 54 0.49 -23.66 -3.55
N ASP A 55 -0.78 -24.04 -3.51
CA ASP A 55 -1.31 -25.10 -4.39
C ASP A 55 -1.40 -24.60 -5.83
N LYS A 56 -1.80 -23.35 -6.03
CA LYS A 56 -1.88 -22.73 -7.37
C LYS A 56 -0.51 -22.58 -8.00
N LEU A 57 0.49 -22.19 -7.21
CA LEU A 57 1.88 -22.02 -7.65
C LEU A 57 2.48 -23.33 -8.17
N THR A 58 2.14 -24.47 -7.54
CA THR A 58 2.68 -25.78 -7.91
C THR A 58 1.92 -26.45 -9.06
N GLN A 59 0.65 -26.09 -9.27
CA GLN A 59 -0.18 -26.62 -10.36
C GLN A 59 0.04 -25.92 -11.70
N VAL A 60 0.46 -24.66 -11.70
CA VAL A 60 0.66 -23.88 -12.92
C VAL A 60 2.15 -23.79 -13.25
N SER A 61 2.53 -24.38 -14.39
CA SER A 61 3.88 -24.28 -14.92
C SER A 61 4.22 -22.87 -15.39
N GLY A 62 5.48 -22.47 -15.25
CA GLY A 62 6.01 -21.23 -15.82
C GLY A 62 6.83 -20.42 -14.82
N GLN A 63 7.28 -19.25 -15.27
CA GLN A 63 7.91 -18.26 -14.41
C GLN A 63 6.83 -17.37 -13.78
N TRP A 64 7.02 -17.06 -12.51
CA TRP A 64 6.13 -16.21 -11.75
C TRP A 64 6.74 -14.82 -11.55
N LEU A 65 5.87 -13.84 -11.57
CA LEU A 65 6.17 -12.47 -11.19
C LEU A 65 5.26 -12.10 -10.03
N ILE A 66 5.76 -11.29 -9.10
CA ILE A 66 4.94 -10.69 -8.05
C ILE A 66 5.13 -9.18 -8.02
N THR A 67 4.02 -8.48 -7.86
CA THR A 67 3.98 -7.03 -7.74
C THR A 67 2.87 -6.60 -6.79
N ALA A 68 2.88 -5.33 -6.44
CA ALA A 68 1.82 -4.68 -5.69
C ALA A 68 1.18 -3.56 -6.52
N SER A 69 0.16 -2.94 -5.94
CA SER A 69 -0.48 -1.72 -6.46
C SER A 69 0.56 -0.68 -6.90
N ALA A 70 0.34 -0.05 -8.06
CA ALA A 70 1.32 0.83 -8.68
C ALA A 70 1.69 2.06 -7.83
N TYR A 71 2.98 2.41 -7.84
CA TYR A 71 3.51 3.58 -7.10
C TYR A 71 4.65 4.27 -7.86
N LYS A 72 4.90 5.55 -7.52
CA LYS A 72 5.93 6.38 -8.16
C LYS A 72 7.30 6.11 -7.53
N TYR A 73 7.53 6.57 -6.31
CA TYR A 73 8.75 6.35 -5.55
C TYR A 73 8.47 5.59 -4.27
N VAL A 74 7.62 6.14 -3.38
CA VAL A 74 7.31 5.51 -2.09
C VAL A 74 6.34 4.33 -2.29
N PRO A 75 6.65 3.13 -1.76
CA PRO A 75 5.76 1.98 -1.90
C PRO A 75 4.38 2.18 -1.29
N THR A 76 3.39 1.42 -1.79
CA THR A 76 2.11 1.23 -1.11
C THR A 76 2.24 0.28 0.08
N ALA A 77 1.27 0.28 1.00
CA ALA A 77 1.23 -0.72 2.07
C ALA A 77 1.18 -2.16 1.51
N SER A 78 0.42 -2.40 0.44
CA SER A 78 0.34 -3.70 -0.24
C SER A 78 1.70 -4.24 -0.73
N ASN A 79 2.69 -3.36 -1.00
CA ASN A 79 4.04 -3.79 -1.34
C ASN A 79 4.71 -4.58 -0.21
N ALA A 80 4.44 -4.26 1.06
CA ALA A 80 4.95 -5.02 2.19
C ALA A 80 4.41 -6.47 2.22
N ILE A 81 3.15 -6.66 1.84
CA ILE A 81 2.56 -8.01 1.71
C ILE A 81 3.21 -8.74 0.53
N ALA A 82 3.38 -8.07 -0.63
CA ALA A 82 4.06 -8.66 -1.78
C ALA A 82 5.49 -9.10 -1.45
N ASP A 83 6.24 -8.29 -0.70
CA ASP A 83 7.60 -8.60 -0.25
C ASP A 83 7.63 -9.82 0.68
N ALA A 84 6.69 -9.90 1.62
CA ALA A 84 6.57 -11.04 2.53
C ALA A 84 6.12 -12.33 1.80
N ILE A 85 5.18 -12.26 0.84
CA ILE A 85 4.79 -13.41 0.01
C ILE A 85 5.98 -13.88 -0.83
N TYR A 86 6.71 -12.96 -1.46
CA TYR A 86 7.91 -13.27 -2.22
C TYR A 86 8.92 -14.07 -1.37
N ALA A 87 9.22 -13.58 -0.16
CA ALA A 87 10.11 -14.26 0.77
C ALA A 87 9.60 -15.66 1.18
N LEU A 88 8.30 -15.80 1.43
CA LEU A 88 7.69 -17.10 1.75
C LEU A 88 7.82 -18.09 0.60
N ILE A 89 7.60 -17.66 -0.66
CA ILE A 89 7.74 -18.51 -1.84
C ILE A 89 9.20 -18.90 -2.04
N THR A 90 10.14 -17.96 -1.98
CA THR A 90 11.57 -18.28 -2.20
C THR A 90 12.14 -19.21 -1.14
N ASN A 91 11.67 -19.10 0.11
CA ASN A 91 12.19 -19.91 1.21
C ASN A 91 11.54 -21.30 1.29
N ASN A 92 10.26 -21.43 0.93
CA ASN A 92 9.52 -22.68 1.13
C ASN A 92 9.24 -23.45 -0.17
N LEU A 93 9.33 -22.80 -1.34
CA LEU A 93 9.09 -23.39 -2.66
C LEU A 93 10.26 -23.09 -3.62
N PRO A 94 11.49 -23.54 -3.34
CA PRO A 94 12.69 -23.17 -4.12
C PRO A 94 12.65 -23.62 -5.59
N ALA A 95 11.77 -24.57 -5.94
CA ALA A 95 11.55 -24.99 -7.33
C ALA A 95 10.74 -23.97 -8.15
N ILE A 96 10.01 -23.06 -7.49
CA ILE A 96 9.22 -22.02 -8.14
C ILE A 96 10.13 -20.84 -8.48
N LYS A 97 10.29 -20.58 -9.79
CA LYS A 97 11.01 -19.41 -10.28
C LYS A 97 10.10 -18.19 -10.17
N ILE A 98 10.40 -17.30 -9.22
CA ILE A 98 9.65 -16.07 -8.99
C ILE A 98 10.57 -14.85 -8.98
N GLU A 99 10.11 -13.76 -9.58
CA GLU A 99 10.79 -12.45 -9.58
C GLU A 99 9.85 -11.35 -9.09
N LYS A 100 10.38 -10.37 -8.36
CA LYS A 100 9.62 -9.18 -7.98
C LYS A 100 9.73 -8.11 -9.06
N ILE A 101 8.59 -7.54 -9.43
CA ILE A 101 8.52 -6.44 -10.41
C ILE A 101 7.73 -5.26 -9.85
N LYS A 102 7.81 -4.10 -10.51
CA LYS A 102 7.10 -2.89 -10.13
C LYS A 102 6.24 -2.37 -11.27
N ILE A 103 4.95 -2.18 -11.01
CA ILE A 103 4.11 -1.33 -11.86
C ILE A 103 4.44 0.14 -11.49
N ARG A 104 5.00 0.87 -12.45
CA ARG A 104 5.38 2.27 -12.25
C ARG A 104 4.18 3.18 -12.41
N ARG A 105 4.08 4.17 -11.52
CA ARG A 105 3.15 5.29 -11.65
C ARG A 105 3.90 6.57 -12.02
N GLN A 106 3.53 7.23 -13.12
CA GLN A 106 4.24 8.43 -13.57
C GLN A 106 3.88 9.70 -12.78
N ARG A 107 2.59 9.90 -12.46
CA ARG A 107 2.12 11.11 -11.78
C ARG A 107 1.40 10.81 -10.46
N LEU A 108 1.63 11.69 -9.49
CA LEU A 108 0.86 11.80 -8.25
C LEU A 108 0.11 13.12 -8.29
N PHE A 109 -1.15 13.10 -7.89
CA PHE A 109 -1.98 14.30 -7.78
C PHE A 109 -2.12 14.65 -6.31
N ALA A 110 -2.04 15.95 -5.99
CA ALA A 110 -2.31 16.51 -4.68
C ALA A 110 -3.79 16.33 -4.30
N SER A 111 -4.13 16.60 -3.04
CA SER A 111 -5.44 16.35 -2.43
C SER A 111 -6.62 17.12 -3.05
N ASP A 112 -6.35 18.11 -3.91
CA ASP A 112 -7.33 18.87 -4.72
C ASP A 112 -8.11 18.04 -5.77
N TYR A 113 -8.04 16.71 -5.69
CA TYR A 113 -8.99 15.77 -6.30
C TYR A 113 -10.45 16.00 -5.87
N GLY A 114 -10.69 16.66 -4.73
CA GLY A 114 -12.02 16.94 -4.20
C GLY A 114 -12.78 18.07 -4.91
N ASN A 115 -12.07 18.99 -5.57
CA ASN A 115 -12.64 20.20 -6.19
C ASN A 115 -12.78 20.12 -7.72
N LEU A 116 -12.34 19.01 -8.33
CA LEU A 116 -12.49 18.78 -9.78
C LEU A 116 -13.88 18.23 -10.10
N ASP A 117 -14.50 18.74 -11.16
CA ASP A 117 -15.77 18.19 -11.66
C ASP A 117 -15.58 16.76 -12.21
N GLU A 118 -16.68 16.03 -12.35
CA GLU A 118 -16.69 14.61 -12.70
C GLU A 118 -16.02 14.32 -14.07
N GLU A 119 -16.11 15.25 -15.02
CA GLU A 119 -15.54 15.14 -16.36
C GLU A 119 -14.02 15.38 -16.36
N GLN A 120 -13.54 16.36 -15.60
CA GLN A 120 -12.11 16.62 -15.37
C GLN A 120 -11.46 15.45 -14.63
N ARG A 121 -12.15 14.89 -13.63
CA ARG A 121 -11.72 13.69 -12.90
C ARG A 121 -11.62 12.48 -13.83
N LYS A 122 -12.57 12.30 -14.75
CA LYS A 122 -12.53 11.24 -15.78
C LYS A 122 -11.39 11.46 -16.79
N ASN A 123 -11.14 12.68 -17.26
CA ASN A 123 -10.12 12.96 -18.28
C ASN A 123 -8.68 12.87 -17.74
N LEU A 124 -8.42 13.28 -16.50
CA LEU A 124 -7.12 13.07 -15.83
C LEU A 124 -6.88 11.59 -15.51
N MET A 125 -7.92 10.83 -15.19
CA MET A 125 -7.84 9.38 -14.97
C MET A 125 -7.68 8.55 -16.26
N ARG A 126 -8.02 9.11 -17.43
CA ARG A 126 -7.97 8.45 -18.74
C ARG A 126 -6.57 8.45 -19.38
N GLN A 127 -5.64 9.26 -18.91
CA GLN A 127 -4.24 9.16 -19.34
C GLN A 127 -3.55 8.06 -18.52
N THR A 128 -3.16 6.97 -19.19
CA THR A 128 -2.52 5.79 -18.59
C THR A 128 -1.19 6.17 -17.92
N ASP A 129 -1.26 6.52 -16.64
CA ASP A 129 -0.09 6.78 -15.77
C ASP A 129 0.61 5.50 -15.28
N LEU A 130 0.09 4.32 -15.66
CA LEU A 130 0.62 3.01 -15.27
C LEU A 130 1.53 2.45 -16.37
N GLN A 131 2.71 1.99 -15.98
CA GLN A 131 3.68 1.38 -16.89
C GLN A 131 4.24 0.09 -16.30
N ILE A 132 4.34 -0.91 -17.16
CA ILE A 132 4.97 -2.20 -16.91
C ILE A 132 5.82 -2.55 -18.13
N ASP A 133 6.92 -3.26 -17.93
CA ASP A 133 7.75 -3.73 -19.03
C ASP A 133 7.06 -4.93 -19.69
N GLU A 134 6.62 -4.77 -20.94
CA GLU A 134 5.85 -5.78 -21.67
C GLU A 134 6.66 -7.05 -21.91
N GLU A 135 7.96 -6.92 -22.21
CA GLU A 135 8.85 -8.07 -22.43
C GLU A 135 9.15 -8.79 -21.12
N GLN A 136 9.18 -8.07 -19.99
CA GLN A 136 9.33 -8.68 -18.68
C GLN A 136 8.14 -9.59 -18.31
N VAL A 137 6.91 -9.23 -18.68
CA VAL A 137 5.69 -9.99 -18.32
C VAL A 137 5.24 -11.03 -19.34
N LYS A 138 5.77 -10.97 -20.56
CA LYS A 138 5.38 -11.83 -21.68
C LYS A 138 5.59 -13.32 -21.38
N GLY A 139 4.51 -14.08 -21.50
CA GLY A 139 4.48 -15.53 -21.25
C GLY A 139 4.64 -15.93 -19.77
N ARG A 140 4.67 -14.97 -18.84
CA ARG A 140 4.85 -15.23 -17.40
C ARG A 140 3.52 -15.13 -16.65
N ASN A 141 3.44 -15.78 -15.49
CA ASN A 141 2.31 -15.66 -14.57
C ASN A 141 2.56 -14.48 -13.63
N LEU A 142 1.53 -13.69 -13.31
CA LEU A 142 1.65 -12.48 -12.51
C LEU A 142 0.73 -12.54 -11.28
N ILE A 143 1.31 -12.28 -10.12
CA ILE A 143 0.60 -12.04 -8.86
C ILE A 143 0.59 -10.54 -8.61
N VAL A 144 -0.60 -9.97 -8.45
CA VAL A 144 -0.81 -8.55 -8.11
C VAL A 144 -1.44 -8.49 -6.73
N VAL A 145 -0.72 -7.93 -5.77
CA VAL A 145 -1.17 -7.77 -4.39
C VAL A 145 -1.73 -6.37 -4.17
N ASP A 146 -2.92 -6.29 -3.60
CA ASP A 146 -3.56 -5.04 -3.21
C ASP A 146 -4.19 -5.17 -1.81
N ASP A 147 -4.57 -4.05 -1.20
CA ASP A 147 -5.10 -4.06 0.16
C ASP A 147 -6.57 -4.50 0.22
N ILE A 148 -7.52 -3.66 -0.20
CA ILE A 148 -8.95 -3.97 -0.22
C ILE A 148 -9.56 -3.62 -1.56
N CYS A 149 -10.37 -4.54 -2.08
CA CYS A 149 -11.22 -4.27 -3.23
C CYS A 149 -12.57 -3.65 -2.79
N VAL A 150 -12.77 -2.36 -3.06
CA VAL A 150 -14.07 -1.69 -2.80
C VAL A 150 -14.94 -1.64 -4.06
N THR A 151 -14.41 -1.09 -5.15
CA THR A 151 -15.16 -0.89 -6.42
C THR A 151 -14.55 -1.65 -7.61
N GLY A 152 -13.45 -2.36 -7.39
CA GLY A 152 -12.65 -2.99 -8.45
C GLY A 152 -12.08 -2.02 -9.50
N SER A 153 -12.10 -0.71 -9.24
CA SER A 153 -11.59 0.29 -10.20
C SER A 153 -10.07 0.17 -10.40
N HIS A 154 -9.32 -0.14 -9.34
CA HIS A 154 -7.88 -0.40 -9.43
C HIS A 154 -7.59 -1.65 -10.27
N GLU A 155 -8.28 -2.74 -9.99
CA GLU A 155 -8.18 -3.99 -10.76
C GLU A 155 -8.46 -3.78 -12.24
N ARG A 156 -9.55 -3.07 -12.57
CA ARG A 156 -9.91 -2.78 -13.97
C ARG A 156 -8.79 -2.04 -14.69
N ARG A 157 -8.15 -1.07 -14.04
CA ARG A 157 -7.01 -0.33 -14.65
C ARG A 157 -5.79 -1.20 -14.88
N ILE A 158 -5.45 -2.05 -13.91
CA ILE A 158 -4.34 -3.00 -14.09
C ILE A 158 -4.69 -4.00 -15.20
N ALA A 159 -5.92 -4.51 -15.24
CA ALA A 159 -6.37 -5.41 -16.29
C ALA A 159 -6.38 -4.75 -17.68
N GLU A 160 -6.78 -3.48 -17.80
CA GLU A 160 -6.72 -2.70 -19.04
C GLU A 160 -5.27 -2.49 -19.52
N MET A 161 -4.36 -2.17 -18.60
CA MET A 161 -2.92 -2.07 -18.89
C MET A 161 -2.36 -3.42 -19.35
N LEU A 162 -2.65 -4.50 -18.61
CA LEU A 162 -2.18 -5.85 -18.92
C LEU A 162 -2.83 -6.44 -20.17
N GLY A 163 -4.02 -5.98 -20.57
CA GLY A 163 -4.69 -6.40 -21.80
C GLY A 163 -3.92 -6.08 -23.08
N LYS A 164 -2.94 -5.18 -22.98
CA LYS A 164 -1.99 -4.86 -24.06
C LYS A 164 -0.74 -5.76 -24.07
N THR A 165 -0.60 -6.62 -23.06
CA THR A 165 0.56 -7.47 -22.84
C THR A 165 0.24 -8.94 -23.12
N GLN A 166 1.28 -9.78 -23.19
CA GLN A 166 1.15 -11.23 -23.36
C GLN A 166 1.34 -12.00 -22.04
N VAL A 167 0.85 -11.46 -20.93
CA VAL A 167 0.88 -12.17 -19.63
C VAL A 167 0.04 -13.45 -19.71
N ALA A 168 0.57 -14.56 -19.17
CA ALA A 168 -0.07 -15.87 -19.28
C ALA A 168 -1.30 -15.98 -18.37
N GLN A 169 -1.10 -15.73 -17.08
CA GLN A 169 -2.15 -15.74 -16.06
C GLN A 169 -1.95 -14.59 -15.07
N VAL A 170 -3.06 -14.08 -14.52
CA VAL A 170 -3.02 -13.02 -13.50
C VAL A 170 -3.82 -13.44 -12.28
N TYR A 171 -3.22 -13.29 -11.10
CA TYR A 171 -3.85 -13.51 -9.80
C TYR A 171 -3.86 -12.20 -9.03
N PHE A 172 -5.05 -11.67 -8.78
CA PHE A 172 -5.25 -10.51 -7.91
C PHE A 172 -5.51 -10.99 -6.49
N LEU A 173 -4.68 -10.55 -5.56
CA LEU A 173 -4.74 -10.90 -4.15
C LEU A 173 -5.15 -9.70 -3.32
N TYR A 174 -6.16 -9.89 -2.47
CA TYR A 174 -6.69 -8.84 -1.60
C TYR A 174 -6.77 -9.31 -0.16
N VAL A 175 -6.40 -8.42 0.78
CA VAL A 175 -6.67 -8.63 2.22
C VAL A 175 -8.18 -8.75 2.44
N GLY A 176 -8.99 -7.99 1.70
CA GLY A 176 -10.42 -8.22 1.69
C GLY A 176 -11.15 -7.52 0.55
N GLN A 177 -12.44 -7.76 0.45
CA GLN A 177 -13.33 -6.97 -0.39
C GLN A 177 -14.51 -6.46 0.44
N CYS A 178 -14.98 -5.25 0.17
CA CYS A 178 -16.17 -4.71 0.80
C CYS A 178 -17.41 -5.00 -0.07
N ARG A 179 -18.40 -5.70 0.47
CA ARG A 179 -19.64 -5.99 -0.27
C ARG A 179 -20.66 -4.85 -0.14
N PRO A 180 -21.43 -4.54 -1.21
CA PRO A 180 -22.58 -3.68 -1.12
C PRO A 180 -23.67 -4.20 -0.14
N PRO A 181 -24.43 -3.30 0.52
CA PRO A 181 -24.28 -1.85 0.48
C PRO A 181 -23.04 -1.42 1.28
N VAL A 182 -22.09 -0.81 0.58
CA VAL A 182 -20.88 -0.30 1.22
C VAL A 182 -21.29 1.00 1.90
N VAL A 183 -21.22 1.03 3.24
CA VAL A 183 -21.44 2.28 3.98
C VAL A 183 -20.48 3.34 3.42
N PRO A 184 -20.95 4.58 3.15
CA PRO A 184 -20.05 5.66 2.79
C PRO A 184 -18.87 5.71 3.76
N ASN A 185 -17.66 5.90 3.23
CA ASN A 185 -16.44 5.98 4.02
C ASN A 185 -16.01 4.68 4.75
N VAL A 186 -16.50 3.49 4.36
CA VAL A 186 -16.04 2.21 4.94
C VAL A 186 -14.51 2.09 4.93
N GLU A 187 -13.87 2.47 3.82
CA GLU A 187 -12.43 2.36 3.64
C GLU A 187 -11.71 3.34 4.57
N HIS A 188 -12.24 4.55 4.70
CA HIS A 188 -11.71 5.55 5.63
C HIS A 188 -11.80 5.05 7.07
N ARG A 189 -12.96 4.49 7.48
CA ARG A 189 -13.12 3.89 8.81
C ARG A 189 -12.12 2.76 9.06
N LEU A 190 -12.00 1.81 8.13
CA LEU A 190 -11.04 0.70 8.23
C LEU A 190 -9.60 1.20 8.33
N ASN A 191 -9.21 2.15 7.48
CA ASN A 191 -7.87 2.72 7.48
C ASN A 191 -7.53 3.38 8.83
N HIS A 192 -8.49 4.08 9.43
CA HIS A 192 -8.28 4.87 10.65
C HIS A 192 -8.77 4.19 11.92
N GLU A 193 -9.15 2.92 11.90
CA GLU A 193 -9.73 2.26 13.08
C GLU A 193 -8.80 2.36 14.30
N TRP A 194 -7.52 2.06 14.11
CA TRP A 194 -6.50 2.10 15.15
C TRP A 194 -5.62 3.36 15.07
N MET A 195 -5.29 3.81 13.86
CA MET A 195 -4.44 5.00 13.69
C MET A 195 -5.20 6.30 13.94
N LYS A 196 -5.00 6.92 15.11
CA LYS A 196 -5.63 8.19 15.50
C LYS A 196 -4.65 9.35 15.64
N SER A 197 -3.38 9.08 15.92
CA SER A 197 -2.39 10.12 16.24
C SER A 197 -0.95 9.71 15.93
N VAL A 198 -0.02 10.65 16.06
CA VAL A 198 1.43 10.37 15.89
C VAL A 198 1.97 9.43 16.95
N GLU A 199 1.37 9.35 18.13
CA GLU A 199 1.73 8.38 19.19
C GLU A 199 1.42 6.95 18.75
N ASN A 200 0.31 6.73 18.03
CA ASN A 200 0.02 5.42 17.44
C ASN A 200 1.07 5.06 16.39
N LEU A 201 1.49 6.01 15.56
CA LEU A 201 2.55 5.76 14.59
C LEU A 201 3.90 5.48 15.26
N LEU A 202 4.24 6.21 16.33
CA LEU A 202 5.44 5.98 17.12
C LEU A 202 5.46 4.56 17.70
N TYR A 203 4.33 4.08 18.22
CA TYR A 203 4.19 2.70 18.68
C TYR A 203 4.56 1.69 17.59
N ILE A 204 4.08 1.86 16.35
CA ILE A 204 4.45 0.98 15.23
C ILE A 204 5.96 1.06 14.97
N ILE A 205 6.53 2.26 14.93
CA ILE A 205 7.96 2.48 14.65
C ILE A 205 8.85 1.79 15.68
N GLU A 206 8.48 1.84 16.96
CA GLU A 206 9.30 1.31 18.06
C GLU A 206 9.09 -0.18 18.33
N ASN A 207 7.87 -0.69 18.13
CA ASN A 207 7.49 -2.03 18.60
C ASN A 207 7.27 -3.03 17.46
N GLU A 208 7.35 -2.59 16.20
CA GLU A 208 7.12 -3.43 15.04
C GLU A 208 8.23 -3.33 14.01
N TYR A 209 8.22 -4.29 13.07
CA TYR A 209 9.00 -4.14 11.84
C TYR A 209 8.36 -3.05 10.98
N PHE A 210 8.80 -1.81 11.15
CA PHE A 210 8.17 -0.66 10.50
C PHE A 210 8.63 -0.47 9.05
N ILE A 211 7.67 -0.16 8.17
CA ILE A 211 7.87 0.03 6.75
C ILE A 211 7.27 1.37 6.31
N ILE A 212 8.13 2.29 5.88
CA ILE A 212 7.68 3.57 5.29
C ILE A 212 6.88 3.27 4.02
N ASN A 213 5.70 3.89 3.91
CA ASN A 213 4.85 3.81 2.74
C ASN A 213 4.16 5.16 2.49
N ALA A 214 3.56 5.31 1.30
CA ALA A 214 2.97 6.57 0.87
C ALA A 214 1.88 7.12 1.81
N ARG A 215 1.17 6.26 2.55
CA ARG A 215 0.14 6.70 3.50
C ARG A 215 0.75 7.26 4.77
N VAL A 216 1.86 6.71 5.25
CA VAL A 216 2.62 7.30 6.37
C VAL A 216 3.13 8.69 5.99
N CYS A 217 3.69 8.86 4.79
CA CYS A 217 4.13 10.16 4.30
C CYS A 217 2.98 11.19 4.32
N LYS A 218 1.85 10.85 3.71
CA LYS A 218 0.67 11.74 3.68
C LYS A 218 0.13 12.05 5.07
N PHE A 219 0.10 11.07 5.96
CA PHE A 219 -0.37 11.25 7.33
C PHE A 219 0.48 12.26 8.11
N LEU A 220 1.81 12.11 8.06
CA LEU A 220 2.72 13.03 8.75
C LEU A 220 2.74 14.43 8.11
N LEU A 221 2.69 14.49 6.77
CA LEU A 221 2.68 15.76 6.03
C LEU A 221 1.34 16.50 6.09
N SER A 222 0.25 15.82 6.46
CA SER A 222 -1.08 16.43 6.65
C SER A 222 -1.51 16.44 8.11
N TYR A 223 -0.59 16.18 9.05
CA TYR A 223 -0.94 16.07 10.46
C TYR A 223 -1.31 17.45 11.01
N PRO A 224 -2.50 17.63 11.63
CA PRO A 224 -3.02 18.95 11.95
C PRO A 224 -2.38 19.61 13.17
N TYR A 225 -1.83 18.82 14.11
CA TYR A 225 -1.28 19.34 15.36
C TYR A 225 0.25 19.47 15.25
N LEU A 226 0.71 20.64 14.81
CA LEU A 226 2.14 20.91 14.57
C LEU A 226 3.05 20.72 15.81
N PRO A 227 2.65 21.11 17.05
CA PRO A 227 3.47 20.85 18.23
C PRO A 227 3.72 19.36 18.49
N ASP A 228 2.68 18.54 18.37
CA ASP A 228 2.77 17.08 18.54
C ASP A 228 3.65 16.47 17.44
N LEU A 229 3.53 16.96 16.20
CA LEU A 229 4.37 16.52 15.09
C LEU A 229 5.85 16.85 15.33
N GLN A 230 6.15 18.04 15.84
CA GLN A 230 7.51 18.44 16.20
C GLN A 230 8.07 17.56 17.33
N ALA A 231 7.28 17.30 18.37
CA ALA A 231 7.66 16.41 19.48
C ALA A 231 7.87 14.97 19.01
N PHE A 232 7.05 14.48 18.08
CA PHE A 232 7.22 13.19 17.43
C PHE A 232 8.54 13.09 16.67
N TYR A 233 8.86 14.06 15.80
CA TYR A 233 10.13 14.05 15.06
C TYR A 233 11.35 14.18 15.99
N ALA A 234 11.23 14.90 17.10
CA ALA A 234 12.31 15.03 18.07
C ALA A 234 12.71 13.68 18.70
N GLN A 235 11.77 12.75 18.85
CA GLN A 235 12.01 11.40 19.41
C GLN A 235 12.71 10.46 18.43
N LEU A 236 12.57 10.70 17.13
CA LEU A 236 13.10 9.80 16.09
C LEU A 236 14.60 10.01 15.84
N SER A 237 15.27 8.95 15.37
CA SER A 237 16.68 9.01 14.99
C SER A 237 16.89 9.85 13.74
N LEU A 238 18.08 10.44 13.60
CA LEU A 238 18.44 11.22 12.40
C LEU A 238 18.33 10.36 11.12
N ASP A 239 18.77 9.10 11.17
CA ASP A 239 18.69 8.17 10.03
C ASP A 239 17.24 7.92 9.60
N TRP A 240 16.33 7.74 10.55
CA TRP A 240 14.92 7.58 10.23
C TRP A 240 14.37 8.83 9.55
N LEU A 241 14.66 10.02 10.09
CA LEU A 241 14.18 11.29 9.54
C LEU A 241 14.72 11.55 8.13
N LEU A 242 15.99 11.22 7.88
CA LEU A 242 16.60 11.33 6.55
C LEU A 242 15.98 10.33 5.57
N SER A 243 15.73 9.10 6.00
CA SER A 243 15.02 8.10 5.18
C SER A 243 13.60 8.55 4.85
N PHE A 244 12.88 9.10 5.83
CA PHE A 244 11.55 9.65 5.64
C PHE A 244 11.54 10.84 4.67
N GLN A 245 12.47 11.78 4.83
CA GLN A 245 12.65 12.92 3.93
C GLN A 245 12.93 12.45 2.50
N ALA A 246 13.86 11.51 2.31
CA ALA A 246 14.19 10.99 0.99
C ALA A 246 12.97 10.32 0.30
N ASN A 247 12.18 9.55 1.05
CA ASN A 247 10.96 8.94 0.54
C ASN A 247 9.96 9.98 0.05
N MET A 248 9.60 10.94 0.90
CA MET A 248 8.57 11.92 0.55
C MET A 248 9.03 12.89 -0.56
N CYS A 249 10.32 13.26 -0.61
CA CYS A 249 10.91 14.00 -1.73
C CYS A 249 10.89 13.19 -3.04
N GLY A 250 11.12 11.89 -2.98
CA GLY A 250 11.09 11.03 -4.17
C GLY A 250 9.71 11.00 -4.84
N ASP A 251 8.64 11.11 -4.06
CA ASP A 251 7.28 11.29 -4.57
C ASP A 251 6.98 12.74 -4.98
N GLY A 252 7.78 13.71 -4.54
CA GLY A 252 7.64 15.14 -4.81
C GLY A 252 6.68 15.85 -3.84
N TYR A 253 6.44 15.26 -2.67
CA TYR A 253 5.55 15.83 -1.67
C TYR A 253 6.11 17.13 -1.07
N ASP A 254 7.43 17.29 -1.04
CA ASP A 254 8.12 18.52 -0.63
C ASP A 254 7.81 19.74 -1.52
N GLN A 255 7.36 19.50 -2.75
CA GLN A 255 7.00 20.54 -3.71
C GLN A 255 5.49 20.89 -3.67
N MET A 256 4.70 20.21 -2.82
CA MET A 256 3.27 20.43 -2.72
C MET A 256 2.97 21.50 -1.65
N PRO A 257 2.29 22.62 -2.01
CA PRO A 257 2.01 23.70 -1.06
C PRO A 257 1.24 23.25 0.20
N GLU A 258 0.34 22.27 0.06
CA GLU A 258 -0.45 21.71 1.17
C GLU A 258 0.40 21.04 2.27
N TYR A 259 1.66 20.69 1.98
CA TYR A 259 2.57 20.03 2.92
C TYR A 259 3.70 20.94 3.43
N ALA A 260 3.72 22.22 3.02
CA ALA A 260 4.86 23.12 3.26
C ALA A 260 5.19 23.29 4.75
N ASP A 261 4.17 23.53 5.59
CA ASP A 261 4.37 23.75 7.03
C ASP A 261 4.90 22.49 7.73
N ASN A 262 4.27 21.33 7.49
CA ASN A 262 4.69 20.05 8.08
C ASN A 262 6.09 19.65 7.61
N TYR A 263 6.44 19.95 6.35
CA TYR A 263 7.78 19.71 5.81
C TYR A 263 8.83 20.63 6.43
N GLN A 264 8.50 21.89 6.68
CA GLN A 264 9.42 22.83 7.33
C GLN A 264 9.78 22.36 8.75
N ILE A 265 8.81 21.81 9.49
CA ILE A 265 9.06 21.24 10.83
C ILE A 265 10.06 20.08 10.75
N LEU A 266 9.87 19.14 9.82
CA LEU A 266 10.81 18.03 9.59
C LEU A 266 12.23 18.56 9.31
N SER A 267 12.33 19.53 8.41
CA SER A 267 13.61 20.12 8.00
C SER A 267 14.34 20.78 9.17
N ASN A 268 13.61 21.53 10.01
CA ASN A 268 14.17 22.18 11.19
C ASN A 268 14.70 21.15 12.20
N VAL A 269 13.97 20.07 12.44
CA VAL A 269 14.39 19.00 13.38
C VAL A 269 15.64 18.28 12.86
N ILE A 270 15.71 17.99 11.55
CA ILE A 270 16.89 17.39 10.92
C ILE A 270 18.12 18.31 11.09
N GLN A 271 17.96 19.61 10.83
CA GLN A 271 19.05 20.59 10.99
C GLN A 271 19.54 20.65 12.44
N GLN A 272 18.63 20.73 13.40
CA GLN A 272 18.97 20.72 14.83
C GLN A 272 19.78 19.47 15.19
N LYS A 273 19.30 18.28 14.80
CA LYS A 273 19.99 17.01 15.10
C LYS A 273 21.37 16.92 14.46
N ARG A 274 21.57 17.46 13.25
CA ARG A 274 22.90 17.51 12.61
C ARG A 274 23.91 18.35 13.39
N CYS A 275 23.47 19.44 14.01
CA CYS A 275 24.35 20.30 14.81
C CYS A 275 24.84 19.64 16.11
N PHE A 276 24.13 18.62 16.63
CA PHE A 276 24.51 17.91 17.86
C PHE A 276 25.35 16.65 17.63
N THR A 277 25.61 16.26 16.38
CA THR A 277 26.39 15.06 16.02
C THR A 277 27.83 15.41 15.56
N ILE A 278 28.26 16.66 15.77
CA ILE A 278 29.63 17.16 15.50
C ILE A 278 30.37 17.23 16.84
#